data_AF-A0AAW6M942-F1
#
_entry.id   AF-A0AAW6M942-F1
#
_cell.length_a   1.000
_cell.length_b   1.000
_cell.length_c   1.000
_cell.angle_alpha   90.00
_cell.angle_beta   90.00
_cell.angle_gamma   90.00
#
_symmetry.space_group_name_H-M   'P 1'
#
loop_
_entity.id
_entity.type
_entity.pdbx_description
1 polymer ?
#
loop_
_entity_poly.entity_id
_entity_poly.type
_entity_poly.pdbx_seq_one_letter_code
_entity_poly.pdbx_strand_id
1 'polypeptide(L)'
;LAENTHKRRMSALGPGGLSLERAGFEVRDVHNTHYGRLCPIEKPEGPNIGLISSLCVFAKITVLGFIETPYRKVENGKVDLSDEGLAYLTAVEEEAKIIAQGNAPLNDDG
;
A
#
# COMPACT_ATOMS: atom_id res chain seq x y z
N LEU A 1 1.42 20.70 5.87
CA LEU A 1 1.29 19.52 4.99
C LEU A 1 2.65 18.91 4.65
N ALA A 2 3.59 19.69 4.11
CA ALA A 2 4.92 19.21 3.70
C ALA A 2 5.67 18.39 4.78
N GLU A 3 5.59 18.79 6.05
CA GLU A 3 6.23 18.07 7.16
C GLU A 3 5.69 16.64 7.35
N ASN A 4 4.36 16.47 7.29
CA ASN A 4 3.72 15.17 7.48
C ASN A 4 4.06 14.24 6.29
N THR A 5 3.96 14.75 5.06
CA THR A 5 4.41 14.05 3.86
C THR A 5 5.87 13.61 3.96
N HIS A 6 6.77 14.49 4.44
CA HIS A 6 8.19 14.16 4.59
C HIS A 6 8.42 13.04 5.60
N LYS A 7 7.72 13.07 6.75
CA LYS A 7 7.80 12.01 7.78
C LYS A 7 7.22 10.66 7.33
N ARG A 8 6.35 10.65 6.32
CA ARG A 8 5.71 9.46 5.76
C ARG A 8 6.37 8.95 4.47
N ARG A 9 7.54 9.48 4.14
CA ARG A 9 8.31 9.13 2.95
C ARG A 9 9.17 7.89 3.21
N MET A 10 9.15 6.98 2.24
CA MET A 10 9.98 5.78 2.18
C MET A 10 11.02 5.95 1.07
N SER A 11 12.27 5.62 1.36
CA SER A 11 13.40 5.71 0.43
C SER A 11 14.01 4.34 0.23
N ALA A 12 14.16 3.93 -1.04
CA ALA A 12 14.94 2.75 -1.41
C ALA A 12 16.46 3.06 -1.49
N LEU A 13 16.84 4.32 -1.37
CA LEU A 13 18.22 4.81 -1.40
C LEU A 13 18.82 4.81 0.02
N GLY A 14 20.06 4.33 0.14
CA GLY A 14 20.83 4.37 1.39
C GLY A 14 21.88 3.26 1.46
N PRO A 15 22.68 3.21 2.54
CA PRO A 15 23.60 2.09 2.80
C PRO A 15 22.82 0.76 2.84
N GLY A 16 23.18 -0.18 1.98
CA GLY A 16 22.46 -1.47 1.83
C GLY A 16 21.21 -1.41 0.94
N GLY A 17 20.83 -0.22 0.47
CA GLY A 17 19.78 -0.02 -0.52
C GLY A 17 20.31 0.12 -1.95
N LEU A 18 19.49 0.68 -2.83
CA LEU A 18 19.86 0.93 -4.22
C LEU A 18 20.72 2.20 -4.35
N SER A 19 21.63 2.21 -5.32
CA SER A 19 22.25 3.44 -5.82
C SER A 19 21.53 3.91 -7.08
N LEU A 20 21.58 5.22 -7.37
CA LEU A 20 20.91 5.81 -8.52
C LEU A 20 21.34 5.18 -9.86
N GLU A 21 22.63 4.81 -9.96
CA GLU A 21 23.21 4.19 -11.15
C GLU A 21 22.85 2.70 -11.31
N ARG A 22 22.48 2.02 -10.22
CA ARG A 22 22.11 0.60 -10.21
C ARG A 22 20.61 0.35 -10.20
N ALA A 23 19.80 1.40 -10.03
CA ALA A 23 18.36 1.31 -10.05
C ALA A 23 17.83 1.20 -11.49
N GLY A 24 17.62 -0.05 -11.93
CA GLY A 24 17.04 -0.38 -13.22
C GLY A 24 15.60 0.10 -13.39
N PHE A 25 15.03 -0.16 -14.56
CA PHE A 25 13.65 0.22 -14.88
C PHE A 25 12.62 -0.53 -14.02
N GLU A 26 12.85 -1.83 -13.78
CA GLU A 26 11.94 -2.73 -13.05
C GLU A 26 11.64 -2.28 -11.61
N VAL A 27 12.63 -1.71 -10.91
CA VAL A 27 12.48 -1.25 -9.52
C VAL A 27 11.79 0.10 -9.39
N ARG A 28 11.64 0.83 -10.49
CA ARG A 28 11.00 2.16 -10.52
C ARG A 28 9.51 2.09 -10.84
N ASP A 29 9.08 1.00 -11.47
CA ASP A 29 7.71 0.80 -11.91
C ASP A 29 6.75 0.59 -10.74
N VAL A 30 5.45 0.77 -10.99
CA VAL A 30 4.40 0.53 -10.00
C VAL A 30 4.01 -0.94 -10.05
N HIS A 31 4.35 -1.67 -9.00
CA HIS A 31 3.88 -3.04 -8.82
C HIS A 31 2.44 -3.08 -8.29
N ASN A 32 1.68 -4.13 -8.61
CA ASN A 32 0.28 -4.27 -8.19
C ASN A 32 0.12 -4.29 -6.65
N THR A 33 1.07 -4.89 -5.94
CA THR A 33 1.11 -4.96 -4.46
C THR A 33 1.23 -3.59 -3.79
N HIS A 34 1.59 -2.54 -4.52
CA HIS A 34 1.59 -1.17 -4.00
C HIS A 34 0.18 -0.68 -3.64
N TYR A 35 -0.87 -1.26 -4.21
CA TYR A 35 -2.25 -0.86 -3.96
C TYR A 35 -2.58 -0.89 -2.46
N GLY A 36 -3.09 0.24 -1.94
CA GLY A 36 -3.38 0.42 -0.50
C GLY A 36 -2.15 0.61 0.41
N ARG A 37 -0.93 0.38 -0.08
CA ARG A 37 0.32 0.40 0.72
C ARG A 37 1.21 1.60 0.42
N LEU A 38 1.56 1.79 -0.84
CA LEU A 38 2.38 2.90 -1.33
C LEU A 38 1.60 3.73 -2.34
N CYS A 39 1.70 5.06 -2.23
CA CYS A 39 1.02 5.97 -3.14
C CYS A 39 1.67 5.89 -4.53
N PRO A 40 0.95 5.51 -5.60
CA PRO A 40 1.53 5.42 -6.94
C PRO A 40 1.70 6.80 -7.60
N ILE A 41 1.01 7.82 -7.09
CA ILE A 41 0.93 9.17 -7.68
C ILE A 41 2.00 10.09 -7.09
N GLU A 42 2.15 10.10 -5.76
CA GLU A 42 3.05 11.00 -5.06
C GLU A 42 4.50 10.49 -5.15
N LYS A 43 5.13 10.75 -6.30
CA LYS A 43 6.52 10.43 -6.60
C LYS A 43 7.28 11.71 -6.96
N PRO A 44 8.56 11.86 -6.58
CA PRO A 44 9.36 12.96 -7.07
C PRO A 44 9.64 12.78 -8.57
N GLU A 45 9.71 13.89 -9.28
CA GLU A 45 10.11 13.90 -10.68
C GLU A 45 11.63 13.77 -10.83
N GLY A 46 12.08 13.41 -12.04
CA GLY A 46 13.50 13.36 -12.38
C GLY A 46 14.22 12.08 -11.91
N PRO A 47 15.52 12.16 -11.56
CA PRO A 47 16.35 10.97 -11.34
C PRO A 47 15.87 10.01 -10.25
N ASN A 48 15.14 10.54 -9.25
CA ASN A 48 14.65 9.79 -8.09
C ASN A 48 13.26 9.16 -8.31
N ILE A 49 12.67 9.32 -9.49
CA ILE A 49 11.35 8.76 -9.80
C ILE A 49 11.35 7.24 -9.57
N GLY A 50 10.36 6.76 -8.80
CA GLY A 50 10.20 5.35 -8.44
C GLY A 50 11.07 4.86 -7.28
N LEU A 51 12.03 5.64 -6.80
CA LEU A 51 12.94 5.25 -5.70
C LEU A 51 12.56 5.86 -4.35
N ILE A 52 11.69 6.86 -4.40
CA ILE A 52 11.10 7.52 -3.24
C ILE A 52 9.59 7.43 -3.41
N SER A 53 8.93 6.91 -2.39
CA SER A 53 7.49 6.71 -2.37
C SER A 53 6.91 7.21 -1.05
N SER A 54 5.61 7.50 -1.03
CA SER A 54 4.89 7.89 0.20
C SER A 54 3.97 6.77 0.66
N LEU A 55 3.81 6.59 1.98
CA LEU A 55 2.85 5.65 2.55
C LEU A 55 1.40 6.09 2.30
N CYS A 56 0.55 5.16 1.87
CA CYS A 56 -0.90 5.38 1.77
C CYS A 56 -1.53 5.74 3.12
N VAL A 57 -2.72 6.35 3.11
CA VAL A 57 -3.36 6.92 4.30
C VAL A 57 -3.58 5.88 5.40
N PHE A 58 -4.10 4.71 5.05
CA PHE A 58 -4.42 3.63 6.00
C PHE A 58 -3.34 2.56 6.11
N ALA A 59 -2.21 2.71 5.40
CA ALA A 59 -1.12 1.76 5.48
C ALA A 59 -0.48 1.76 6.87
N LYS A 60 -0.22 0.56 7.39
CA LYS A 60 0.52 0.36 8.65
C LYS A 60 1.74 -0.52 8.40
N ILE A 61 2.69 -0.45 9.33
CA ILE A 61 3.90 -1.27 9.32
C ILE A 61 3.78 -2.29 10.45
N THR A 62 3.91 -3.57 10.13
CA THR A 62 3.91 -4.66 11.10
C THR A 62 5.20 -4.66 11.92
N VAL A 63 5.24 -5.42 13.03
CA VAL A 63 6.45 -5.56 13.86
C VAL A 63 7.64 -6.13 13.07
N LEU A 64 7.36 -6.93 12.04
CA LEU A 64 8.38 -7.50 11.14
C LEU A 64 8.80 -6.55 10.01
N GLY A 65 8.18 -5.37 9.90
CA GLY A 65 8.51 -4.36 8.90
C GLY A 65 7.74 -4.48 7.57
N PHE A 66 6.74 -5.35 7.48
CA PHE A 66 5.88 -5.43 6.29
C PHE A 66 4.82 -4.34 6.29
N ILE A 67 4.41 -3.90 5.10
CA ILE A 67 3.32 -2.93 4.95
C ILE A 67 2.00 -3.67 4.77
N GLU A 68 1.03 -3.35 5.62
CA GLU A 68 -0.32 -3.90 5.59
C GLU A 68 -1.34 -2.80 5.30
N THR A 69 -2.46 -3.18 4.70
CA THR A 69 -3.58 -2.29 4.38
C THR A 69 -4.88 -2.92 4.87
N PRO A 70 -5.84 -2.13 5.37
CA PRO A 70 -7.10 -2.69 5.87
C PRO A 70 -8.03 -3.10 4.74
N TYR A 71 -8.77 -4.17 5.00
CA TYR A 71 -9.87 -4.71 4.20
C TYR A 71 -11.06 -5.05 5.09
N ARG A 72 -12.24 -5.19 4.49
CA ARG A 72 -13.43 -5.71 5.19
C ARG A 72 -13.63 -7.18 4.86
N LYS A 73 -13.94 -7.98 5.87
CA LYS A 73 -14.31 -9.39 5.69
C LYS A 73 -15.67 -9.46 5.02
N VAL A 74 -15.81 -10.47 4.16
CA VAL A 74 -17.06 -10.79 3.48
C VAL A 74 -17.35 -12.25 3.75
N GLU A 75 -18.52 -12.53 4.32
CA GLU A 75 -18.97 -13.88 4.62
C GLU A 75 -20.37 -14.09 4.03
N ASN A 76 -20.55 -15.19 3.30
CA ASN A 76 -21.83 -15.54 2.67
C ASN A 76 -22.46 -14.42 1.81
N GLY A 77 -21.61 -13.61 1.15
CA GLY A 77 -22.06 -12.51 0.29
C GLY A 77 -22.44 -11.22 1.02
N LYS A 78 -22.23 -11.16 2.34
CA LYS A 78 -22.49 -9.97 3.17
C LYS A 78 -21.18 -9.36 3.66
N VAL A 79 -21.00 -8.07 3.46
CA VAL A 79 -19.82 -7.35 3.99
C VAL A 79 -20.02 -7.09 5.48
N ASP A 80 -19.04 -7.44 6.31
CA ASP A 80 -19.06 -7.07 7.72
C ASP A 80 -18.68 -5.58 7.86
N LEU A 81 -19.67 -4.76 8.20
CA LEU A 81 -19.49 -3.32 8.32
C LEU A 81 -19.00 -2.85 9.70
N SER A 82 -18.90 -3.77 10.67
CA SER A 82 -18.43 -3.51 12.03
C SER A 82 -16.92 -3.26 12.09
N ASP A 83 -16.43 -2.79 13.23
CA ASP A 83 -15.00 -2.60 13.47
C ASP A 83 -14.26 -3.95 13.55
N GLU A 84 -14.92 -5.02 14.01
CA GLU A 84 -14.39 -6.39 14.04
C GLU A 84 -14.23 -7.00 12.64
N GLY A 85 -14.99 -6.48 11.67
CA GLY A 85 -14.91 -6.82 10.25
C GLY A 85 -13.64 -6.31 9.56
N LEU A 86 -12.89 -5.39 10.18
CA LEU A 86 -11.65 -4.86 9.63
C LEU A 86 -10.48 -5.84 9.86
N ALA A 87 -9.85 -6.24 8.76
CA ALA A 87 -8.63 -7.05 8.78
C ALA A 87 -7.51 -6.34 8.03
N TYR A 88 -6.36 -6.17 8.67
CA TYR A 88 -5.15 -5.71 7.99
C TYR A 88 -4.47 -6.90 7.33
N LEU A 89 -4.18 -6.76 6.03
CA LEU A 89 -3.54 -7.81 5.24
C LEU A 89 -2.22 -7.31 4.66
N THR A 90 -1.19 -8.13 4.81
CA THR A 90 0.08 -7.97 4.08
C THR A 90 -0.10 -8.31 2.59
N ALA A 91 0.88 -7.95 1.77
CA ALA A 91 0.83 -8.23 0.32
C ALA A 91 0.69 -9.73 0.01
N VAL A 92 1.30 -10.59 0.84
CA VAL A 92 1.27 -12.05 0.66
C VAL A 92 -0.11 -12.63 1.04
N GLU A 93 -0.71 -12.13 2.12
CA GLU A 93 -2.04 -12.57 2.55
C GLU A 93 -3.15 -12.11 1.60
N GLU A 94 -2.96 -10.95 0.96
CA GLU A 94 -3.86 -10.41 -0.07
C GLU A 94 -3.86 -11.26 -1.33
N GLU A 95 -2.69 -11.75 -1.77
CA GLU A 95 -2.54 -12.52 -3.02
C GLU A 95 -3.41 -13.78 -3.06
N ALA A 96 -3.64 -14.40 -1.90
CA ALA A 96 -4.48 -15.59 -1.77
C ALA A 96 -6.00 -15.30 -1.75
N LYS A 97 -6.42 -14.04 -1.93
CA LYS A 97 -7.81 -13.60 -1.79
C LYS A 97 -8.30 -12.86 -3.03
N ILE A 98 -9.60 -12.97 -3.28
CA ILE A 98 -10.29 -12.14 -4.28
C ILE A 98 -10.77 -10.86 -3.59
N ILE A 99 -10.26 -9.72 -4.03
CA ILE A 99 -10.56 -8.41 -3.44
C ILE A 99 -11.57 -7.68 -4.32
N ALA A 100 -12.73 -7.35 -3.74
CA ALA A 100 -13.71 -6.48 -4.37
C ALA A 100 -13.28 -5.00 -4.32
N GLN A 101 -13.76 -4.20 -5.27
CA GLN A 101 -13.49 -2.76 -5.28
C GLN A 101 -14.29 -2.04 -4.19
N GLY A 102 -13.73 -0.96 -3.66
CA GLY A 102 -14.38 -0.17 -2.61
C GLY A 102 -15.66 0.55 -3.03
N ASN A 103 -15.98 0.60 -4.33
CA ASN A 103 -17.19 1.21 -4.89
C ASN A 103 -18.22 0.16 -5.33
N ALA A 104 -18.03 -1.12 -5.02
CA ALA A 104 -19.03 -2.14 -5.31
C ALA A 104 -20.36 -1.78 -4.63
N PRO A 105 -21.51 -1.88 -5.34
CA PRO A 105 -22.80 -1.56 -4.75
C PRO A 105 -23.10 -2.55 -3.62
N LEU A 106 -23.44 -2.01 -2.45
CA LEU A 106 -23.85 -2.79 -1.27
C LEU A 106 -25.33 -2.52 -0.99
N ASN A 107 -25.99 -3.52 -0.40
CA ASN A 107 -27.31 -3.31 0.19
C ASN A 107 -27.15 -2.63 1.55
N ASP A 108 -28.23 -2.10 2.13
CA ASP A 108 -28.20 -1.41 3.43
C ASP A 108 -27.63 -2.27 4.56
N ASP A 109 -27.79 -3.60 4.46
CA ASP A 109 -27.27 -4.57 5.42
C ASP A 109 -25.79 -4.94 5.21
N GLY A 110 -25.17 -4.50 4.11
CA GLY A 110 -23.83 -4.91 3.68
C GLY A 110 -23.81 -6.01 2.62
#